data_AF-A0A8E2E1L5-F1
#
_entry.id   AF-A0A8E2E1L5-F1
#
_cell.length_a   1.000
_cell.length_b   1.000
_cell.length_c   1.000
_cell.angle_alpha   90.00
_cell.angle_beta   90.00
_cell.angle_gamma   90.00
#
_symmetry.space_group_name_H-M   'P 1'
#
loop_
_entity.id
_entity.type
_entity.pdbx_description
1 polymer ?
#
loop_
_entity_poly.entity_id
_entity_poly.type
_entity_poly.pdbx_seq_one_letter_code
_entity_poly.pdbx_strand_id
1 'polypeptide(L)'
;MLRTAASDVATAPSFNSKPGLNNVYHTSSISPVAMPTSSTLGLCRRDRKKNARFDIPPERSLQNIDQLILESTNDEEVKELKQHKRLLRNRQAALDTRYRKKKHTEELEEEKKLYVERKRELEDEKKKLQMQLKNLTIEYEELLLQNSQLSQEVEALKLERERLVEKQSDPSTTILPSQPPIEFSELTLDIENWDEFVMVDDFAMDSNQQMQMLSVT
;
A
#
# COMPACT_ATOMS: atom_id res chain seq x y z
N MET A 1 39.15 -7.61 45.32
CA MET A 1 38.01 -6.85 45.88
C MET A 1 37.40 -6.05 44.74
N LEU A 2 36.62 -6.73 43.90
CA LEU A 2 35.16 -6.60 43.75
C LEU A 2 34.73 -5.26 43.16
N ARG A 3 34.52 -5.28 41.83
CA ARG A 3 33.86 -4.24 41.03
C ARG A 3 32.35 -4.29 41.32
N THR A 4 31.78 -3.21 41.83
CA THR A 4 30.34 -3.01 41.94
C THR A 4 29.81 -2.38 40.66
N ALA A 5 29.01 -3.17 39.93
CA ALA A 5 28.21 -2.75 38.79
C ALA A 5 26.98 -1.96 39.28
N ALA A 6 26.77 -0.77 38.75
CA ALA A 6 25.49 -0.07 38.85
C ALA A 6 24.65 -0.45 37.63
N SER A 7 23.51 -1.10 37.88
CA SER A 7 22.51 -1.47 36.89
C SER A 7 21.52 -0.31 36.72
N ASP A 8 21.58 0.40 35.59
CA ASP A 8 20.49 1.28 35.19
C ASP A 8 19.40 0.45 34.51
N VAL A 9 18.34 0.20 35.28
CA VAL A 9 17.12 -0.47 34.83
C VAL A 9 16.33 0.50 33.94
N ALA A 10 16.35 0.21 32.64
CA ALA A 10 15.48 0.84 31.66
C ALA A 10 14.00 0.58 32.04
N THR A 11 13.29 1.65 32.38
CA THR A 11 11.84 1.63 32.59
C THR A 11 11.16 1.55 31.22
N ALA A 12 10.64 0.38 30.87
CA ALA A 12 9.85 0.16 29.66
C ALA A 12 8.49 0.87 29.76
N PRO A 13 8.01 1.55 28.70
CA PRO A 13 6.64 2.04 28.67
C PRO A 13 5.66 0.88 28.48
N SER A 14 4.73 0.78 29.42
CA SER A 14 3.62 -0.17 29.48
C SER A 14 2.78 -0.15 28.19
N PHE A 15 2.76 -1.28 27.49
CA PHE A 15 1.81 -1.59 26.42
C PHE A 15 0.41 -1.75 27.01
N ASN A 16 -0.43 -0.73 26.85
CA ASN A 16 -1.84 -0.83 27.18
C ASN A 16 -2.61 -1.26 25.93
N SER A 17 -2.81 -2.57 25.78
CA SER A 17 -3.62 -3.17 24.73
C SER A 17 -5.09 -2.81 24.93
N LYS A 18 -5.67 -2.00 24.03
CA LYS A 18 -7.12 -1.90 23.87
C LYS A 18 -7.58 -2.83 22.73
N PRO A 19 -8.63 -3.64 22.94
CA PRO A 19 -9.10 -4.58 21.93
C PRO A 19 -9.98 -3.88 20.88
N GLY A 20 -9.76 -4.26 19.62
CA GLY A 20 -10.73 -4.42 18.55
C GLY A 20 -11.79 -3.33 18.36
N LEU A 21 -11.55 -2.42 17.41
CA LEU A 21 -12.64 -1.79 16.67
C LEU A 21 -12.67 -2.39 15.26
N ASN A 22 -13.65 -3.27 15.08
CA ASN A 22 -14.02 -3.86 13.82
C ASN A 22 -14.35 -2.76 12.81
N ASN A 23 -13.70 -2.87 11.66
CA ASN A 23 -13.87 -2.04 10.49
C ASN A 23 -15.21 -2.40 9.83
N VAL A 24 -16.28 -1.68 10.16
CA VAL A 24 -17.51 -1.71 9.38
C VAL A 24 -17.40 -0.61 8.33
N TYR A 25 -17.21 -1.02 7.08
CA TYR A 25 -17.35 -0.14 5.92
C TYR A 25 -18.74 0.49 5.95
N HIS A 26 -18.83 1.76 6.36
CA HIS A 26 -19.95 2.62 6.02
C HIS A 26 -19.52 3.48 4.84
N THR A 27 -19.88 3.02 3.64
CA THR A 27 -20.05 3.87 2.46
C THR A 27 -21.19 4.85 2.74
N SER A 28 -20.91 5.87 3.55
CA SER A 28 -21.82 6.99 3.73
C SER A 28 -21.55 7.93 2.57
N SER A 29 -22.49 7.96 1.63
CA SER A 29 -22.70 9.07 0.71
C SER A 29 -22.38 10.39 1.43
N ILE A 30 -21.38 11.12 0.96
CA ILE A 30 -21.16 12.51 1.37
C ILE A 30 -22.31 13.30 0.76
N SER A 31 -23.45 13.29 1.45
CA SER A 31 -24.48 14.30 1.28
C SER A 31 -23.81 15.65 1.59
N PRO A 32 -24.02 16.69 0.76
CA PRO A 32 -23.48 18.00 1.07
C PRO A 32 -24.07 18.43 2.41
N VAL A 33 -23.24 18.55 3.44
CA VAL A 33 -23.63 19.17 4.70
C VAL A 33 -24.08 20.57 4.33
N ALA A 34 -25.39 20.79 4.35
CA ALA A 34 -25.99 22.10 4.17
C ALA A 34 -25.31 23.02 5.19
N MET A 35 -24.58 24.02 4.68
CA MET A 35 -24.10 25.10 5.53
C MET A 35 -25.31 25.67 6.26
N PRO A 36 -25.23 25.93 7.58
CA PRO A 36 -26.30 26.63 8.26
C PRO A 36 -26.49 27.97 7.55
N THR A 37 -27.62 28.11 6.86
CA THR A 37 -28.10 29.37 6.30
C THR A 37 -28.49 30.25 7.48
N SER A 38 -27.46 30.85 8.10
CA SER A 38 -27.62 31.92 9.09
C SER A 38 -28.02 33.21 8.38
N SER A 39 -29.20 33.19 7.79
CA SER A 39 -29.94 34.38 7.40
C SER A 39 -31.15 34.45 8.31
N THR A 40 -31.06 35.27 9.37
CA THR A 40 -32.07 36.25 9.79
C THR A 40 -31.65 36.85 11.15
N LEU A 41 -31.41 38.16 11.11
CA LEU A 41 -31.34 39.11 12.24
C LEU A 41 -30.11 39.10 13.16
N GLY A 42 -29.06 39.71 12.62
CA GLY A 42 -27.97 40.29 13.39
C GLY A 42 -27.34 41.48 12.66
N LEU A 43 -28.15 42.36 12.07
CA LEU A 43 -27.72 43.69 11.60
C LEU A 43 -27.33 44.59 12.78
N CYS A 44 -26.48 44.13 13.70
CA CYS A 44 -25.50 45.03 14.28
C CYS A 44 -24.37 45.11 13.26
N ARG A 45 -24.62 45.88 12.19
CA ARG A 45 -23.54 46.64 11.56
C ARG A 45 -23.01 47.52 12.69
N ARG A 46 -22.12 46.97 13.52
CA ARG A 46 -21.08 47.77 14.16
C ARG A 46 -20.40 48.38 12.97
N ASP A 47 -20.81 49.60 12.64
CA ASP A 47 -20.06 50.44 11.73
C ASP A 47 -18.63 50.30 12.21
N ARG A 48 -17.82 49.57 11.43
CA ARG A 48 -16.39 49.52 11.67
C ARG A 48 -16.02 50.98 11.61
N LYS A 49 -15.78 51.58 12.77
CA LYS A 49 -15.26 52.94 12.90
C LYS A 49 -14.24 53.05 11.79
N LYS A 50 -14.51 53.90 10.80
CA LYS A 50 -13.63 54.01 9.62
C LYS A 50 -12.26 54.27 10.24
N ASN A 51 -11.39 53.25 10.20
CA ASN A 51 -10.13 53.33 10.91
C ASN A 51 -9.40 54.45 10.20
N ALA A 52 -9.27 55.60 10.85
CA ALA A 52 -8.33 56.60 10.42
C ALA A 52 -7.02 55.84 10.25
N ARG A 53 -6.54 55.80 8.99
CA ARG A 53 -5.42 54.96 8.61
C ARG A 53 -4.22 55.61 9.27
N PHE A 54 -3.77 55.02 10.38
CA PHE A 54 -2.55 55.45 11.05
C PHE A 54 -1.40 55.01 10.16
N ASP A 55 -0.96 55.92 9.31
CA ASP A 55 0.18 55.70 8.44
C ASP A 55 1.45 55.77 9.28
N ILE A 56 2.25 54.73 9.20
CA ILE A 56 3.53 54.64 9.89
C ILE A 56 4.58 55.25 8.97
N PRO A 57 5.28 56.31 9.39
CA PRO A 57 6.41 56.85 8.62
C PRO A 57 7.41 55.75 8.29
N PRO A 58 7.96 55.71 7.06
CA PRO A 58 8.85 54.64 6.60
C PRO A 58 10.15 54.52 7.43
N GLU A 59 10.56 55.59 8.09
CA GLU A 59 11.74 55.65 8.97
C GLU A 59 11.54 54.93 10.31
N ARG A 60 10.28 54.69 10.72
CA ARG A 60 9.94 54.02 11.99
C ARG A 60 9.78 52.52 11.76
N SER A 61 10.76 51.73 12.21
CA SER A 61 10.77 50.26 12.11
C SER A 61 10.67 49.59 13.49
N LEU A 62 10.35 48.28 13.54
CA LEU A 62 10.29 47.54 14.81
C LEU A 62 11.66 47.50 15.52
N GLN A 63 12.75 47.66 14.77
CA GLN A 63 14.13 47.68 15.27
C GLN A 63 14.46 49.02 15.95
N ASN A 64 13.97 50.14 15.39
CA ASN A 64 14.36 51.48 15.82
C ASN A 64 13.36 52.10 16.80
N ILE A 65 12.09 51.66 16.78
CA ILE A 65 11.00 52.28 17.52
C ILE A 65 11.20 52.29 19.04
N ASP A 66 11.96 51.33 19.57
CA ASP A 66 12.24 51.24 21.00
C ASP A 66 13.26 52.28 21.45
N GLN A 67 14.22 52.63 20.59
CA GLN A 67 15.17 53.71 20.84
C GLN A 67 14.46 55.07 20.77
N LEU A 68 13.64 55.29 19.75
CA LEU A 68 12.85 56.53 19.62
C LEU A 68 11.92 56.78 20.80
N ILE A 69 11.33 55.73 21.40
CA ILE A 69 10.50 55.84 22.62
C ILE A 69 11.33 56.29 23.83
N LEU A 70 12.59 55.91 23.91
CA LEU A 70 13.48 56.28 25.02
C LEU A 70 14.03 57.71 24.87
N GLU A 71 14.29 58.13 23.63
CA GLU A 71 14.84 59.46 23.32
C GLU A 71 13.78 60.58 23.33
N SER A 72 12.50 60.24 23.12
CA SER A 72 11.41 61.22 23.09
C SER A 72 11.05 61.71 24.50
N THR A 73 11.09 63.03 24.71
CA THR A 73 10.70 63.69 25.96
C THR A 73 9.24 64.15 25.97
N ASN A 74 8.57 64.11 24.82
CA ASN A 74 7.18 64.52 24.66
C ASN A 74 6.22 63.33 24.86
N ASP A 75 5.33 63.44 25.84
CA ASP A 75 4.35 62.39 26.18
C ASP A 75 3.39 62.05 25.04
N GLU A 76 3.08 62.99 24.15
CA GLU A 76 2.23 62.75 22.99
C GLU A 76 2.94 61.88 21.95
N GLU A 77 4.21 62.18 21.66
CA GLU A 77 5.03 61.42 20.73
C GLU A 77 5.29 59.98 21.23
N VAL A 78 5.53 59.81 22.53
CA VAL A 78 5.67 58.49 23.15
C VAL A 78 4.41 57.63 22.97
N LYS A 79 3.21 58.23 23.04
CA LYS A 79 1.95 57.52 22.81
C LYS A 79 1.82 57.08 21.35
N GLU A 80 2.17 57.95 20.39
CA GLU A 80 2.17 57.60 18.97
C GLU A 80 3.17 56.50 18.63
N LEU A 81 4.40 56.58 19.14
CA LEU A 81 5.43 55.58 18.92
C LEU A 81 5.02 54.21 19.50
N LYS A 82 4.41 54.18 20.69
CA LYS A 82 3.85 52.94 21.26
C LYS A 82 2.73 52.35 20.38
N GLN A 83 1.86 53.20 19.83
CA GLN A 83 0.82 52.77 18.90
C GLN A 83 1.42 52.20 17.61
N HIS A 84 2.39 52.88 17.01
CA HIS A 84 3.12 52.41 15.83
C HIS A 84 3.82 51.07 16.10
N LYS A 85 4.45 50.88 17.26
CA LYS A 85 5.06 49.60 17.67
C LYS A 85 4.05 48.46 17.67
N ARG A 86 2.84 48.71 18.21
CA ARG A 86 1.77 47.71 18.23
C ARG A 86 1.27 47.38 16.82
N LEU A 87 1.11 48.39 15.96
CA LEU A 87 0.71 48.19 14.57
C LEU A 87 1.75 47.41 13.77
N LEU A 88 3.05 47.69 13.95
CA LEU A 88 4.13 46.95 13.30
C LEU A 88 4.13 45.47 13.72
N ARG A 89 4.00 45.17 15.02
CA ARG A 89 3.88 43.78 15.49
C ARG A 89 2.66 43.08 14.92
N ASN A 90 1.52 43.77 14.83
CA ASN A 90 0.31 43.20 14.24
C ASN A 90 0.48 42.92 12.73
N ARG A 91 1.13 43.83 12.00
CA ARG A 91 1.46 43.63 10.59
C ARG A 91 2.38 42.42 10.41
N GLN A 92 3.41 42.28 11.24
CA GLN A 92 4.31 41.12 11.20
C GLN A 92 3.55 39.81 11.47
N ALA A 93 2.76 39.76 12.56
CA ALA A 93 1.99 38.57 12.89
C ALA A 93 0.98 38.19 11.79
N ALA A 94 0.39 39.18 11.10
CA ALA A 94 -0.50 38.94 9.98
C ALA A 94 0.25 38.36 8.76
N LEU A 95 1.45 38.87 8.46
CA LEU A 95 2.32 38.34 7.41
C LEU A 95 2.75 36.90 7.74
N ASP A 96 3.22 36.65 8.96
CA ASP A 96 3.64 35.32 9.41
C ASP A 96 2.47 34.33 9.35
N THR A 97 1.27 34.75 9.75
CA THR A 97 0.06 33.91 9.64
C THR A 97 -0.23 33.54 8.19
N ARG A 98 -0.16 34.52 7.27
CA ARG A 98 -0.36 34.28 5.83
C ARG A 98 0.71 33.35 5.29
N TYR A 99 1.96 33.56 5.66
CA TYR A 99 3.09 32.74 5.25
C TYR A 99 2.93 31.29 5.71
N ARG A 100 2.64 31.06 7.00
CA ARG A 100 2.41 29.71 7.54
C ARG A 100 1.24 29.00 6.86
N LYS A 101 0.13 29.72 6.63
CA LYS A 101 -1.02 29.16 5.91
C LYS A 101 -0.67 28.79 4.47
N LYS A 102 0.08 29.64 3.76
CA LYS A 102 0.57 29.38 2.40
C LYS A 102 1.46 28.14 2.37
N LYS A 103 2.44 28.06 3.29
CA LYS A 103 3.32 26.90 3.42
C LYS A 103 2.52 25.61 3.65
N HIS A 104 1.54 25.65 4.55
CA HIS A 104 0.70 24.49 4.83
C HIS A 104 -0.14 24.06 3.62
N THR A 105 -0.70 25.01 2.85
CA THR A 105 -1.42 24.66 1.62
C THR A 105 -0.49 24.09 0.55
N GLU A 106 0.74 24.60 0.44
CA GLU A 106 1.76 24.07 -0.48
C GLU A 106 2.15 22.63 -0.09
N GLU A 107 2.40 22.37 1.20
CA GLU A 107 2.68 21.02 1.72
C GLU A 107 1.53 20.03 1.42
N LEU A 108 0.27 20.44 1.63
CA LEU A 108 -0.90 19.62 1.32
C LEU A 108 -1.04 19.33 -0.19
N GLU A 109 -0.69 20.28 -1.05
CA GLU A 109 -0.71 20.09 -2.51
C GLU A 109 0.37 19.10 -2.95
N GLU A 110 1.58 19.18 -2.38
CA GLU A 110 2.66 18.23 -2.61
C GLU A 110 2.28 16.82 -2.13
N GLU A 111 1.75 16.69 -0.91
CA GLU A 111 1.34 15.40 -0.35
C GLU A 111 0.22 14.76 -1.20
N LYS A 112 -0.78 15.56 -1.60
CA LYS A 112 -1.83 15.12 -2.53
C LYS A 112 -1.25 14.63 -3.85
N LYS A 113 -0.25 15.32 -4.40
CA LYS A 113 0.41 14.90 -5.64
C LYS A 113 1.08 13.54 -5.48
N LEU A 114 1.79 13.31 -4.37
CA LEU A 114 2.42 12.02 -4.05
C LEU A 114 1.37 10.90 -3.93
N TYR A 115 0.26 11.13 -3.24
CA TYR A 115 -0.80 10.13 -3.12
C TYR A 115 -1.47 9.80 -4.47
N VAL A 116 -1.65 10.80 -5.34
CA VAL A 116 -2.20 10.59 -6.69
C VAL A 116 -1.24 9.77 -7.54
N GLU A 117 0.06 10.04 -7.47
CA GLU A 117 1.09 9.28 -8.18
C GLU A 117 1.15 7.84 -7.67
N ARG A 118 1.22 7.64 -6.35
CA ARG A 118 1.22 6.31 -5.74
C ARG A 118 -0.04 5.51 -6.07
N LYS A 119 -1.20 6.16 -6.08
CA LYS A 119 -2.46 5.54 -6.47
C LYS A 119 -2.41 5.06 -7.93
N ARG A 120 -1.85 5.87 -8.83
CA ARG A 120 -1.70 5.51 -10.25
C ARG A 120 -0.80 4.29 -10.42
N GLU A 121 0.34 4.25 -9.73
CA GLU A 121 1.25 3.09 -9.75
C GLU A 121 0.52 1.80 -9.33
N LEU A 122 -0.20 1.86 -8.20
CA LEU A 122 -0.96 0.70 -7.69
C LEU A 122 -2.09 0.28 -8.65
N GLU A 123 -2.76 1.24 -9.29
CA GLU A 123 -3.78 0.94 -10.30
C GLU A 123 -3.19 0.25 -11.54
N ASP A 124 -2.00 0.67 -11.97
CA ASP A 124 -1.31 0.07 -13.12
C ASP A 124 -0.76 -1.33 -12.78
N GLU A 125 -0.22 -1.52 -11.57
CA GLU A 125 0.17 -2.84 -11.06
C GLU A 125 -1.02 -3.80 -10.97
N LYS A 126 -2.15 -3.33 -10.44
CA LYS A 126 -3.39 -4.10 -10.41
C LYS A 126 -3.84 -4.54 -11.80
N LYS A 127 -3.80 -3.63 -12.80
CA LYS A 127 -4.16 -3.98 -14.19
C LYS A 127 -3.20 -5.02 -14.76
N LYS A 128 -1.90 -4.91 -14.49
CA LYS A 128 -0.89 -5.88 -14.91
C LYS A 128 -1.18 -7.28 -14.35
N LEU A 129 -1.43 -7.38 -13.04
CA LEU A 129 -1.77 -8.64 -12.39
C LEU A 129 -3.08 -9.23 -12.93
N GLN A 130 -4.10 -8.39 -13.15
CA GLN A 130 -5.36 -8.84 -13.76
C GLN A 130 -5.17 -9.41 -15.17
N MET A 131 -4.28 -8.83 -15.97
CA MET A 131 -3.95 -9.36 -17.30
C MET A 131 -3.21 -10.69 -17.20
N GLN A 132 -2.25 -10.81 -16.27
CA GLN A 132 -1.54 -12.08 -16.03
C GLN A 132 -2.50 -13.19 -15.60
N LEU A 133 -3.44 -12.91 -14.68
CA LEU A 133 -4.46 -13.87 -14.26
C LEU A 133 -5.34 -14.31 -15.43
N LYS A 134 -5.76 -13.38 -16.29
CA LYS A 134 -6.53 -13.73 -17.49
C LYS A 134 -5.76 -14.65 -18.43
N ASN A 135 -4.49 -14.35 -18.68
CA ASN A 135 -3.66 -15.19 -19.55
C ASN A 135 -3.50 -16.60 -18.96
N LEU A 136 -3.21 -16.72 -17.67
CA LEU A 136 -3.12 -18.01 -16.98
C LEU A 136 -4.43 -18.78 -17.00
N THR A 137 -5.57 -18.08 -16.91
CA THR A 137 -6.89 -18.73 -16.99
C THR A 137 -7.10 -19.33 -18.38
N ILE A 138 -6.75 -18.59 -19.44
CA ILE A 138 -6.83 -19.08 -20.83
C ILE A 138 -5.90 -20.29 -21.02
N GLU A 139 -4.64 -20.19 -20.59
CA GLU A 139 -3.67 -21.30 -20.68
C GLU A 139 -4.16 -22.54 -19.92
N TYR A 140 -4.75 -22.35 -18.73
CA TYR A 140 -5.33 -23.44 -17.95
C TYR A 140 -6.50 -24.12 -18.67
N GLU A 141 -7.40 -23.34 -19.28
CA GLU A 141 -8.52 -23.86 -20.07
C GLU A 141 -8.04 -24.66 -21.30
N GLU A 142 -7.00 -24.17 -21.99
CA GLU A 142 -6.39 -24.85 -23.13
C GLU A 142 -5.76 -26.19 -22.74
N LEU A 143 -4.99 -26.21 -21.64
CA LEU A 143 -4.38 -27.43 -21.12
C LEU A 143 -5.43 -28.46 -20.66
N LEU A 144 -6.51 -27.99 -20.03
CA LEU A 144 -7.61 -28.86 -19.62
C LEU A 144 -8.28 -29.52 -20.83
N LEU A 145 -8.52 -28.76 -21.91
CA LEU A 145 -9.07 -29.28 -23.15
C LEU A 145 -8.14 -30.33 -23.78
N GLN A 146 -6.84 -30.02 -23.86
CA GLN A 146 -5.84 -30.96 -24.40
C GLN A 146 -5.76 -32.25 -23.59
N ASN A 147 -5.79 -32.15 -22.26
CA ASN A 147 -5.77 -33.31 -21.37
C ASN A 147 -7.00 -34.20 -21.56
N SER A 148 -8.18 -33.59 -21.71
CA SER A 148 -9.41 -34.32 -22.03
C SER A 148 -9.32 -35.05 -23.37
N GLN A 149 -8.72 -34.45 -24.41
CA GLN A 149 -8.56 -35.10 -25.71
C GLN A 149 -7.61 -36.30 -25.64
N LEU A 150 -6.46 -36.13 -24.99
CA LEU A 150 -5.49 -37.21 -24.78
C LEU A 150 -6.09 -38.36 -23.97
N SER A 151 -6.88 -38.05 -22.94
CA SER A 151 -7.57 -39.06 -22.12
C SER A 151 -8.52 -39.91 -22.96
N GLN A 152 -9.30 -39.29 -23.86
CA GLN A 152 -10.20 -39.99 -24.78
C GLN A 152 -9.43 -40.86 -25.78
N GLU A 153 -8.30 -40.37 -26.30
CA GLU A 153 -7.46 -41.13 -27.23
C GLU A 153 -6.84 -42.36 -26.54
N VAL A 154 -6.33 -42.21 -25.31
CA VAL A 154 -5.82 -43.32 -24.50
C VAL A 154 -6.91 -44.37 -24.26
N GLU A 155 -8.14 -43.95 -23.96
CA GLU A 155 -9.27 -44.87 -23.79
C GLU A 155 -9.62 -45.61 -25.08
N ALA A 156 -9.66 -44.91 -26.22
CA ALA A 156 -9.90 -45.52 -27.53
C ALA A 156 -8.84 -46.58 -27.87
N LEU A 157 -7.56 -46.27 -27.66
CA LEU A 157 -6.44 -47.19 -27.90
C LEU A 157 -6.49 -48.41 -26.97
N LYS A 158 -6.89 -48.22 -25.69
CA LYS A 158 -7.09 -49.33 -24.75
C LYS A 158 -8.17 -50.30 -25.25
N LEU A 159 -9.30 -49.77 -25.71
CA LEU A 159 -10.41 -50.57 -26.23
C LEU A 159 -10.01 -51.31 -27.51
N GLU A 160 -9.28 -50.65 -28.41
CA GLU A 160 -8.74 -51.29 -29.61
C GLU A 160 -7.78 -52.44 -29.26
N ARG A 161 -6.89 -52.22 -28.30
CA ARG A 161 -5.96 -53.24 -27.80
C ARG A 161 -6.71 -54.43 -27.20
N GLU A 162 -7.75 -54.21 -26.40
CA GLU A 162 -8.60 -55.29 -25.86
C GLU A 162 -9.25 -56.12 -26.97
N ARG A 163 -9.80 -55.46 -28.00
CA ARG A 163 -10.37 -56.16 -29.18
C ARG A 163 -9.35 -57.00 -29.94
N LEU A 164 -8.10 -56.56 -30.03
CA LEU A 164 -7.03 -57.31 -30.69
C LEU A 164 -6.60 -58.52 -29.85
N VAL A 165 -6.50 -58.35 -28.52
CA VAL A 165 -6.20 -59.45 -27.59
C VAL A 165 -7.31 -60.49 -27.62
N GLU A 166 -8.58 -60.07 -27.64
CA GLU A 166 -9.73 -60.98 -27.74
C GLU A 166 -9.64 -61.86 -29.01
N LYS A 167 -9.39 -61.24 -30.17
CA LYS A 167 -9.18 -61.96 -31.45
C LYS A 167 -8.00 -62.93 -31.43
N GLN A 168 -6.94 -62.63 -30.67
CA GLN A 168 -5.79 -63.53 -30.52
C GLN A 168 -6.05 -64.67 -29.52
N SER A 169 -6.92 -64.44 -28.54
CA SER A 169 -7.28 -65.43 -27.51
C SER A 169 -8.33 -66.46 -27.96
N ASP A 170 -8.95 -66.27 -29.13
CA ASP A 170 -9.83 -67.27 -29.73
C ASP A 170 -9.03 -68.55 -30.08
N PRO A 171 -9.41 -69.74 -29.56
CA PRO A 171 -8.65 -70.97 -29.72
C PRO A 171 -8.64 -71.56 -31.15
N SER A 172 -9.14 -70.83 -32.15
CA SER A 172 -9.22 -71.29 -33.55
C SER A 172 -8.05 -70.85 -34.43
N THR A 173 -7.12 -70.02 -33.95
CA THR A 173 -5.95 -69.59 -34.74
C THR A 173 -4.64 -69.94 -34.05
N THR A 174 -4.30 -71.23 -33.98
CA THR A 174 -2.93 -71.78 -34.13
C THR A 174 -3.01 -73.31 -34.10
N ILE A 175 -2.98 -73.93 -35.29
CA ILE A 175 -2.42 -75.27 -35.47
C ILE A 175 -1.11 -75.08 -36.23
N LEU A 176 0.02 -75.11 -35.53
CA LEU A 176 1.33 -75.53 -36.07
C LEU A 176 2.17 -76.14 -34.91
N PRO A 177 3.02 -77.15 -35.19
CA PRO A 177 3.49 -78.10 -34.20
C PRO A 177 4.78 -77.67 -33.48
N SER A 178 4.81 -78.00 -32.19
CA SER A 178 5.95 -78.25 -31.29
C SER A 178 7.33 -77.70 -31.69
N GLN A 179 7.76 -76.65 -31.00
CA GLN A 179 9.17 -76.41 -30.66
C GLN A 179 9.37 -76.62 -29.15
N PRO A 180 10.55 -77.10 -28.71
CA PRO A 180 10.82 -77.36 -27.29
C PRO A 180 10.80 -76.06 -26.48
N PRO A 181 10.54 -76.15 -25.16
CA PRO A 181 10.37 -74.97 -24.31
C PRO A 181 11.70 -74.23 -24.22
N ILE A 182 11.74 -73.02 -24.76
CA ILE A 182 12.75 -72.04 -24.38
C ILE A 182 12.36 -71.62 -22.96
N GLU A 183 13.20 -71.96 -21.98
CA GLU A 183 13.16 -71.38 -20.64
C GLU A 183 13.23 -69.86 -20.80
N PHE A 184 12.08 -69.20 -20.78
CA PHE A 184 12.00 -67.77 -20.60
C PHE A 184 12.30 -67.55 -19.13
N SER A 185 13.58 -67.35 -18.83
CA SER A 185 14.05 -66.80 -17.58
C SER A 185 13.17 -65.60 -17.25
N GLU A 186 12.37 -65.80 -16.20
CA GLU A 186 11.81 -64.81 -15.29
C GLU A 186 12.51 -63.44 -15.40
N LEU A 187 12.07 -62.64 -16.36
CA LEU A 187 12.20 -61.19 -16.30
C LEU A 187 10.97 -60.72 -15.52
N THR A 188 11.02 -60.94 -14.22
CA THR A 188 10.32 -60.11 -13.26
C THR A 188 10.77 -58.68 -13.53
N LEU A 189 9.98 -57.95 -14.32
CA LEU A 189 10.00 -56.51 -14.24
C LEU A 189 9.54 -56.20 -12.82
N ASP A 190 10.52 -55.90 -11.96
CA ASP A 190 10.29 -55.45 -10.59
C ASP A 190 9.43 -54.18 -10.64
N ILE A 191 8.12 -54.36 -10.43
CA ILE A 191 7.10 -53.30 -10.32
C ILE A 191 7.16 -52.68 -8.90
N GLU A 192 8.34 -52.59 -8.29
CA GLU A 192 8.51 -52.01 -6.95
C GLU A 192 9.15 -50.62 -6.95
N ASN A 193 9.60 -50.09 -8.09
CA ASN A 193 10.36 -48.81 -8.12
C ASN A 193 9.56 -47.56 -8.54
N TRP A 194 8.23 -47.56 -8.39
CA TRP A 194 7.42 -46.35 -8.61
C TRP A 194 7.34 -45.42 -7.39
N ASP A 195 7.81 -45.87 -6.21
CA ASP A 195 7.92 -45.02 -5.00
C ASP A 195 9.17 -44.13 -4.99
N GLU A 196 10.07 -44.25 -5.98
CA GLU A 196 11.26 -43.40 -6.12
C GLU A 196 11.02 -42.20 -7.07
N PHE A 197 9.80 -42.02 -7.60
CA PHE A 197 9.42 -40.75 -8.20
C PHE A 197 9.05 -39.77 -7.09
N VAL A 198 10.10 -39.22 -6.46
CA VAL A 198 9.99 -38.05 -5.60
C VAL A 198 9.22 -36.99 -6.36
N MET A 199 7.96 -36.78 -5.95
CA MET A 199 7.26 -35.53 -6.23
C MET A 199 8.18 -34.43 -5.70
N VAL A 200 8.91 -33.79 -6.60
CA VAL A 200 9.59 -32.54 -6.29
C VAL A 200 8.46 -31.55 -6.06
N ASP A 201 8.00 -31.47 -4.82
CA ASP A 201 7.22 -30.36 -4.28
C ASP A 201 8.10 -29.10 -4.34
N ASP A 202 8.25 -28.54 -5.54
CA ASP A 202 8.99 -27.30 -5.79
C ASP A 202 8.08 -26.06 -5.59
N PHE A 203 7.11 -26.15 -4.69
CA PHE A 203 6.20 -25.05 -4.34
C PHE A 203 6.40 -24.54 -2.90
N ALA A 204 7.61 -24.68 -2.36
CA ALA A 204 8.07 -23.91 -1.20
C ALA A 204 8.86 -22.70 -1.69
N MET A 205 8.16 -21.67 -2.17
CA MET A 205 8.75 -20.36 -2.44
C MET A 205 9.32 -19.77 -1.14
N ASP A 206 10.63 -19.63 -1.16
CA ASP A 206 11.51 -19.05 -0.17
C ASP A 206 11.02 -17.64 0.25
N SER A 207 10.44 -17.55 1.44
CA SER A 207 9.85 -16.32 1.98
C SER A 207 10.89 -15.41 2.69
N ASN A 208 12.20 -15.63 2.50
CA ASN A 208 13.22 -14.93 3.29
C ASN A 208 14.27 -14.11 2.51
N GLN A 209 14.12 -13.91 1.19
CA GLN A 209 15.09 -13.13 0.40
C GLN A 209 14.70 -11.67 0.08
N GLN A 210 13.77 -11.07 0.84
CA GLN A 210 13.39 -9.65 0.69
C GLN A 210 13.71 -8.76 1.90
N MET A 211 14.62 -9.20 2.79
CA MET A 211 15.06 -8.39 3.94
C MET A 211 16.59 -8.18 4.00
N GLN A 212 17.26 -7.91 2.87
CA GLN A 212 18.64 -7.40 2.88
C GLN A 212 18.97 -6.27 1.88
N MET A 213 17.98 -5.66 1.21
CA MET A 213 18.23 -4.54 0.27
C MET A 213 17.80 -3.16 0.80
N LEU A 214 17.47 -3.01 2.09
CA LEU A 214 17.10 -1.70 2.68
C LEU A 214 18.05 -1.22 3.79
N SER A 215 19.31 -1.65 3.79
CA SER A 215 20.32 -1.11 4.72
C SER A 215 21.67 -0.83 4.07
N VAL A 216 21.72 -0.11 2.95
CA VAL A 216 22.89 0.70 2.56
C VAL A 216 22.42 1.92 1.75
N THR A 217 22.04 2.99 2.44
CA THR A 217 22.33 4.39 2.11
C THR A 217 22.13 5.24 3.35
#